data_AF-A0A944NBD8-F1
#
_entry.id   AF-A0A944NBD8-F1
#
_cell.length_a   1.000
_cell.length_b   1.000
_cell.length_c   1.000
_cell.angle_alpha   90.00
_cell.angle_beta   90.00
_cell.angle_gamma   90.00
#
_symmetry.space_group_name_H-M   'P 1'
#
loop_
_entity.id
_entity.type
_entity.pdbx_description
1 polymer ?
#
loop_
_entity_poly.entity_id
_entity_poly.type
_entity_poly.pdbx_seq_one_letter_code
_entity_poly.pdbx_strand_id
1 'polypeptide(L)' 'MDSLHQVEIKASPEAVFKAITEQEGIASWWSEHTKAEAKEGFVNEVSFYGGMYLTSLNFI' A
#
# COMPACT_ATOMS: atom_id res chain seq x y z
N MET A 1 13.51 16.18 -6.48
CA MET A 1 14.27 15.16 -7.21
C MET A 1 13.40 13.96 -7.20
N ASP A 2 13.03 13.49 -8.39
CA ASP A 2 11.95 12.52 -8.52
C ASP A 2 12.59 11.18 -8.87
N SER A 3 12.14 10.12 -8.20
CA SER A 3 12.58 8.75 -8.48
C SER A 3 11.41 8.01 -9.14
N LEU A 4 11.49 7.84 -10.46
CA LEU A 4 10.47 7.12 -11.23
C LEU A 4 10.88 5.66 -11.41
N HIS A 5 9.97 4.74 -11.09
CA HIS A 5 10.15 3.31 -11.27
C HIS A 5 8.99 2.73 -12.08
N GLN A 6 9.27 1.75 -12.93
CA GLN A 6 8.27 1.02 -13.70
C GLN A 6 8.52 -0.49 -13.55
N VAL A 7 7.45 -1.23 -13.28
CA VAL A 7 7.47 -2.69 -13.12
C VAL A 7 6.29 -3.28 -13.88
N GLU A 8 6.53 -4.32 -14.67
CA GLU A 8 5.48 -5.07 -15.37
C GLU A 8 4.96 -6.19 -14.46
N ILE A 9 3.65 -6.24 -14.24
CA ILE A 9 2.98 -7.24 -13.42
C ILE A 9 1.97 -7.98 -14.29
N LYS A 10 2.11 -9.30 -14.40
CA LYS A 10 1.18 -10.16 -15.14
C LYS A 10 -0.08 -10.44 -14.31
N ALA A 11 -0.86 -9.40 -14.06
CA ALA A 11 -2.14 -9.44 -13.36
C ALA A 11 -3.12 -8.43 -13.98
N SER A 12 -4.41 -8.53 -13.66
CA SER A 12 -5.37 -7.49 -14.07
C SER A 12 -5.12 -6.18 -13.31
N PRO A 13 -5.45 -5.02 -13.89
CA PRO A 13 -5.36 -3.74 -13.17
C PRO A 13 -6.12 -3.73 -11.85
N GLU A 14 -7.30 -4.36 -11.80
CA GLU A 14 -8.10 -4.49 -10.58
C GLU A 14 -7.36 -5.26 -9.48
N ALA A 15 -6.68 -6.37 -9.83
CA ALA A 15 -5.92 -7.15 -8.85
C ALA A 15 -4.75 -6.35 -8.29
N VAL A 16 -4.04 -5.58 -9.14
CA VAL A 16 -2.97 -4.69 -8.69
C VAL A 16 -3.51 -3.58 -7.79
N PHE A 17 -4.65 -2.98 -8.16
CA PHE A 17 -5.30 -1.95 -7.35
C PHE A 17 -5.61 -2.48 -5.95
N LYS A 18 -6.30 -3.63 -5.84
CA LYS A 18 -6.59 -4.26 -4.54
C LYS A 18 -5.32 -4.55 -3.74
N ALA A 19 -4.26 -5.03 -4.38
CA ALA A 19 -2.99 -5.32 -3.74
C ALA A 19 -2.29 -4.09 -3.14
N ILE A 20 -2.61 -2.87 -3.61
CA ILE A 20 -2.00 -1.63 -3.13
C ILE A 20 -2.95 -0.72 -2.34
N THR A 21 -4.26 -1.01 -2.30
CA THR A 21 -5.24 -0.18 -1.58
C THR A 21 -5.95 -0.90 -0.43
N GLU A 22 -6.00 -2.23 -0.45
CA GLU A 22 -6.71 -3.02 0.58
C GLU A 22 -5.76 -3.53 1.67
N GLN A 23 -6.32 -3.72 2.87
CA GLN A 23 -5.63 -4.22 4.06
C GLN A 23 -4.78 -5.47 3.78
N GLU A 24 -5.40 -6.54 3.31
CA GLU A 24 -4.70 -7.81 3.05
C GLU A 24 -3.70 -7.68 1.89
N GLY A 25 -4.03 -6.86 0.89
CA GLY A 25 -3.17 -6.56 -0.24
C GLY A 25 -1.82 -6.01 0.22
N ILE A 26 -1.81 -4.85 0.85
CA ILE A 26 -0.58 -4.18 1.30
C ILE A 26 0.16 -5.04 2.34
N ALA A 27 -0.59 -5.66 3.26
CA ALA A 27 0.01 -6.47 4.32
C ALA A 27 0.77 -7.70 3.81
N SER A 28 0.36 -8.25 2.66
CA SER A 28 0.97 -9.46 2.07
C SER A 28 2.37 -9.25 1.49
N TRP A 29 2.76 -8.03 1.13
CA TRP A 29 4.03 -7.77 0.45
C TRP A 29 4.85 -6.62 1.02
N TRP A 30 4.23 -5.67 1.72
CA TRP A 30 4.93 -4.51 2.27
C TRP A 30 5.17 -4.63 3.78
N SER A 31 4.12 -4.77 4.60
CA SER A 31 4.25 -4.97 6.06
C SER A 31 2.98 -5.53 6.69
N GLU A 32 3.13 -6.56 7.53
CA GLU A 32 2.02 -7.12 8.32
C GLU A 32 1.34 -6.09 9.24
N HIS A 33 2.06 -5.01 9.61
CA HIS A 33 1.52 -3.93 10.43
C HIS A 33 0.96 -2.79 9.57
N THR A 34 -0.10 -3.11 8.84
CA THR A 34 -0.85 -2.18 7.99
C THR A 34 -2.23 -1.88 8.58
N LYS A 35 -2.72 -0.66 8.38
CA LYS A 35 -4.14 -0.30 8.44
C LYS A 35 -4.51 0.37 7.13
N ALA A 36 -5.33 -0.29 6.32
CA ALA A 36 -5.70 0.24 5.02
C ALA A 36 -7.18 -0.01 4.67
N GLU A 37 -7.76 0.94 3.94
CA GLU A 37 -9.10 0.87 3.38
C GLU A 37 -9.09 1.51 1.99
N ALA A 38 -9.65 0.80 1.00
CA ALA A 38 -9.80 1.29 -0.36
C ALA A 38 -10.96 2.31 -0.46
N LYS A 39 -10.83 3.43 0.25
CA LYS A 39 -11.85 4.46 0.39
C LYS A 39 -11.24 5.85 0.26
N GLU A 40 -11.87 6.68 -0.56
CA GLU A 40 -11.44 8.07 -0.77
C GLU A 40 -11.35 8.84 0.54
N GLY A 41 -10.25 9.57 0.72
CA GLY A 41 -9.96 10.36 1.91
C GLY A 41 -9.55 9.54 3.14
N PHE A 42 -9.49 8.21 3.05
CA PHE A 42 -8.89 7.39 4.10
C PHE A 42 -7.36 7.47 4.02
N VAL A 43 -6.73 7.70 5.17
CA VAL A 43 -5.27 7.73 5.29
C VAL A 43 -4.78 6.34 5.69
N ASN A 44 -4.11 5.65 4.78
CA ASN A 44 -3.57 4.32 5.06
C ASN A 44 -2.28 4.45 5.89
N GLU A 45 -2.14 3.65 6.94
CA GLU A 45 -0.99 3.61 7.82
C GLU A 45 -0.22 2.32 7.60
N VAL A 46 1.07 2.41 7.26
CA VAL A 46 1.94 1.25 7.18
C VAL A 46 3.12 1.46 8.13
N SER A 47 3.36 0.49 9.00
CA SER A 47 4.42 0.60 9.99
C SER A 47 5.48 -0.49 9.87
N PHE A 48 6.72 -0.15 10.24
CA PHE A 48 7.88 -1.02 10.10
C PHE A 48 8.63 -1.12 11.42
N TYR A 49 9.41 -2.20 11.57
CA TYR A 49 10.27 -2.43 12.73
C TYR A 49 9.52 -2.31 14.06
N GLY A 50 8.34 -2.93 14.16
CA GLY A 50 7.50 -2.90 15.36
C GLY A 50 6.88 -1.53 15.67
N GLY A 51 6.64 -0.70 14.66
CA GLY A 51 6.01 0.62 14.84
C GLY A 51 6.99 1.79 14.94
N MET A 52 8.30 1.54 14.84
CA MET A 52 9.32 2.60 14.92
C MET A 52 9.25 3.57 13.74
N TYR A 53 8.83 3.08 12.57
CA TYR A 53 8.59 3.93 11.40
C TYR A 53 7.14 3.77 10.97
N LEU A 54 6.47 4.90 10.79
CA LEU A 54 5.11 4.99 10.27
C LEU A 54 5.16 5.80 8.97
N THR A 55 4.53 5.28 7.93
CA THR A 55 4.27 6.03 6.71
C THR A 55 2.76 6.14 6.51
N SER A 56 2.33 7.32 6.06
CA SER A 56 0.93 7.60 5.74
C SER A 56 0.81 7.68 4.22
N LEU A 57 -0.09 6.88 3.66
CA LEU A 57 -0.32 6.76 2.23
C LEU A 57 -1.75 7.19 1.92
N ASN A 58 -1.87 8.24 1.11
CA ASN A 58 -3.12 8.65 0.51
C ASN A 58 -3.14 8.12 -0.91
N PHE A 59 -3.74 6.94 -1.07
CA PHE A 59 -4.14 6.46 -2.38
C PHE A 59 -5.53 7.04 -2.59
N ILE A 60 -5.70 7.85 -3.64
CA ILE A 60 -6.88 8.65 -4.01
C ILE A 60 -6.90 10.07 -3.42
#